data_AF-A0AAX1IAA3-F1
#
_entry.id   AF-A0AAX1IAA3-F1
#
_cell.length_a   1.000
_cell.length_b   1.000
_cell.length_c   1.000
_cell.angle_alpha   90.00
_cell.angle_beta   90.00
_cell.angle_gamma   90.00
#
_symmetry.space_group_name_H-M   'P 1'
#
loop_
_entity.id
_entity.type
_entity.pdbx_description
1 polymer ?
#
loop_
_entity_poly.entity_id
_entity_poly.type
_entity_poly.pdbx_seq_one_letter_code
_entity_poly.pdbx_strand_id
1 'polypeptide(L)'
;MIQRILVAALSLGLATAAQAAEFSCYATIGPPSAAQNSGTLMGGVSAASLQAAEAEYYRRTSTTKPVSAGRWVIHELYCVPRA
;
A
#
# COMPACT_ATOMS: atom_id res chain seq x y z
N MET A 1 -46.66 36.88 3.33
CA MET A 1 -45.93 36.17 2.25
C MET A 1 -44.76 35.44 2.88
N ILE A 2 -44.80 34.11 2.86
CA ILE A 2 -43.80 33.21 3.45
C ILE A 2 -42.71 32.99 2.41
N GLN A 3 -41.44 33.23 2.77
CA GLN A 3 -40.35 32.85 1.86
C GLN A 3 -39.06 32.44 2.59
N ARG A 4 -38.85 31.12 2.57
CA ARG A 4 -37.60 30.39 2.37
C ARG A 4 -36.61 30.26 3.55
N ILE A 5 -36.73 29.09 4.16
CA ILE A 5 -35.70 28.34 4.89
C ILE A 5 -34.45 28.20 4.02
N LEU A 6 -33.29 28.53 4.58
CA LEU A 6 -31.98 28.08 4.11
C LEU A 6 -31.23 27.48 5.30
N VAL A 7 -31.25 26.15 5.37
CA VAL A 7 -30.42 25.35 6.27
C VAL A 7 -28.99 25.42 5.73
N ALA A 8 -28.12 26.14 6.43
CA ALA A 8 -26.69 26.02 6.23
C ALA A 8 -26.21 24.80 7.05
N ALA A 9 -25.87 23.72 6.36
CA ALA A 9 -25.27 22.53 6.93
C ALA A 9 -23.93 22.88 7.60
N LEU A 10 -23.95 23.00 8.93
CA LEU A 10 -22.76 23.22 9.74
C LEU A 10 -22.06 21.89 10.01
N SER A 11 -20.75 21.89 9.75
CA SER A 11 -19.72 21.01 10.32
C SER A 11 -19.28 19.82 9.45
N LEU A 12 -18.62 20.19 8.34
CA LEU A 12 -17.24 19.78 8.03
C LEU A 12 -16.67 18.65 8.89
N GLY A 13 -16.61 17.47 8.27
CA GLY A 13 -15.45 16.59 8.25
C GLY A 13 -14.80 16.27 9.59
N LEU A 14 -15.13 15.09 10.12
CA LEU A 14 -14.13 14.29 10.80
C LEU A 14 -12.99 14.05 9.81
N ALA A 15 -12.02 14.96 9.79
CA ALA A 15 -10.68 14.67 9.31
C ALA A 15 -10.15 13.60 10.28
N THR A 16 -10.45 12.34 9.98
CA THR A 16 -9.70 11.23 10.53
C THR A 16 -8.27 11.52 10.06
N ALA A 17 -7.44 12.02 10.96
CA ALA A 17 -6.01 11.89 10.79
C ALA A 17 -5.77 10.38 10.86
N ALA A 18 -5.92 9.70 9.73
CA ALA A 18 -5.46 8.34 9.56
C ALA A 18 -3.97 8.43 9.84
N GLN A 19 -3.57 8.10 11.07
CA GLN A 19 -2.18 8.11 11.45
C GLN A 19 -1.50 7.17 10.45
N ALA A 20 -0.55 7.71 9.68
CA ALA A 20 0.25 6.87 8.80
C ALA A 20 1.00 5.90 9.72
N ALA A 21 0.52 4.67 9.79
CA ALA A 21 1.19 3.61 10.52
C ALA A 21 2.39 3.14 9.70
N GLU A 22 3.47 2.80 10.38
CA GLU A 22 4.63 2.20 9.73
C GLU A 22 4.39 0.70 9.57
N PHE A 23 4.66 0.18 8.38
CA PHE A 23 4.54 -1.24 8.05
C PHE A 23 5.88 -1.76 7.56
N SER A 24 6.28 -2.95 8.03
CA SER A 24 7.37 -3.72 7.45
C SER A 24 6.78 -4.63 6.39
N CYS A 25 7.20 -4.44 5.15
CA CYS A 25 6.73 -5.21 4.01
C CYS A 25 7.83 -6.12 3.47
N TYR A 26 7.40 -7.30 3.05
CA TYR A 26 8.25 -8.36 2.52
C TYR A 26 7.66 -8.79 1.17
N ALA A 27 8.52 -8.91 0.17
CA ALA A 27 8.14 -9.43 -1.13
C ALA A 27 9.14 -10.47 -1.60
N THR A 28 8.63 -11.61 -2.05
CA THR A 28 9.43 -12.66 -2.66
C THR A 28 9.33 -12.51 -4.17
N ILE A 29 10.46 -12.23 -4.83
CA ILE A 29 10.53 -12.06 -6.28
C ILE A 29 11.40 -13.16 -6.89
N GLY A 30 11.02 -13.70 -8.04
CA GLY A 30 11.79 -14.77 -8.68
C GLY A 30 11.32 -15.06 -10.11
N PRO A 31 11.99 -15.94 -10.85
CA PRO A 31 11.53 -16.30 -12.20
C PRO A 31 10.13 -16.94 -12.16
N PRO A 32 9.33 -16.78 -13.23
CA PRO A 32 7.95 -17.26 -13.26
C PRO A 32 7.84 -18.78 -13.16
N SER A 33 8.83 -19.51 -13.69
CA SER A 33 8.82 -20.98 -13.78
C SER A 33 9.23 -21.69 -12.49
N ALA A 34 9.90 -21.01 -11.54
CA ALA A 34 10.28 -21.60 -10.26
C ALA A 34 10.68 -20.51 -9.23
N ALA A 35 9.92 -20.38 -8.15
CA ALA A 35 10.29 -19.53 -7.01
C ALA A 35 11.54 -20.02 -6.24
N GLN A 36 12.12 -21.18 -6.60
CA GLN A 36 13.33 -21.73 -5.98
C GLN A 36 14.58 -20.85 -6.15
N ASN A 37 14.60 -19.97 -7.17
CA ASN A 37 15.63 -18.93 -7.34
C ASN A 37 15.03 -17.54 -7.05
N SER A 38 14.36 -17.40 -5.91
CA SER A 38 13.78 -16.13 -5.49
C SER A 38 14.73 -15.32 -4.61
N GLY A 39 14.58 -14.00 -4.66
CA GLY A 39 15.14 -13.07 -3.71
C GLY A 39 14.03 -12.45 -2.86
N THR A 40 14.31 -12.28 -1.57
CA THR A 40 13.42 -11.55 -0.66
C THR A 40 13.81 -10.09 -0.61
N LEU A 41 12.84 -9.20 -0.86
CA LEU A 41 12.98 -7.77 -0.69
C LEU A 41 12.23 -7.33 0.57
N MET A 42 12.90 -6.56 1.42
CA MET A 42 12.32 -6.01 2.65
C MET A 42 12.37 -4.50 2.64
N GLY A 43 11.34 -3.84 3.16
CA GLY A 43 11.30 -2.40 3.27
C GLY A 43 10.18 -1.88 4.15
N GLY A 44 10.36 -0.65 4.65
CA GLY A 44 9.34 0.06 5.41
C GLY A 44 8.42 0.87 4.50
N VAL A 45 7.12 0.87 4.79
CA VAL A 45 6.12 1.72 4.14
C VAL A 45 5.27 2.40 5.20
N SER A 46 5.15 3.72 5.14
CA SER A 46 4.20 4.47 5.96
C SER A 46 2.89 4.61 5.18
N ALA A 47 1.80 4.07 5.72
CA ALA A 47 0.50 4.08 5.07
C ALA A 47 -0.66 4.20 6.07
N ALA A 48 -1.84 4.57 5.58
CA ALA A 48 -3.04 4.66 6.42
C ALA A 48 -3.61 3.30 6.84
N SER A 49 -3.26 2.22 6.13
CA SER A 49 -3.75 0.86 6.39
C SER A 49 -2.79 -0.18 5.81
N LEU A 50 -2.96 -1.45 6.23
CA LEU A 50 -2.18 -2.57 5.74
C LEU A 50 -2.35 -2.77 4.23
N GLN A 51 -3.57 -2.66 3.70
CA GLN A 51 -3.83 -2.74 2.26
C GLN A 51 -3.17 -1.60 1.47
N ALA A 52 -3.16 -0.39 2.02
CA ALA A 52 -2.47 0.74 1.39
C ALA A 52 -0.94 0.52 1.41
N ALA A 53 -0.39 -0.06 2.49
CA ALA A 53 1.01 -0.42 2.57
C ALA A 53 1.39 -1.49 1.55
N GLU A 54 0.58 -2.54 1.41
CA GLU A 54 0.79 -3.62 0.44
C GLU A 54 0.72 -3.10 -1.00
N ALA A 55 -0.25 -2.25 -1.32
CA ALA A 55 -0.38 -1.66 -2.65
C ALA A 55 0.83 -0.79 -3.01
N GLU A 56 1.29 0.04 -2.08
CA GLU A 56 2.47 0.89 -2.28
C GLU A 56 3.76 0.04 -2.39
N TYR A 57 3.91 -0.98 -1.55
CA TYR A 57 5.05 -1.88 -1.62
C TYR A 57 5.06 -2.74 -2.89
N TYR A 58 3.88 -3.18 -3.35
CA TYR A 58 3.71 -3.89 -4.62
C TYR A 58 4.13 -3.02 -5.79
N ARG A 59 3.71 -1.74 -5.79
CA ARG A 59 4.09 -0.77 -6.81
C ARG A 59 5.62 -0.57 -6.84
N ARG A 60 6.24 -0.37 -5.68
CA ARG A 60 7.72 -0.25 -5.58
C ARG A 60 8.41 -1.51 -6.11
N THR A 61 7.99 -2.68 -5.63
CA THR A 61 8.56 -3.97 -6.04
C THR A 61 8.41 -4.22 -7.54
N SER A 62 7.26 -3.86 -8.12
CA SER A 62 7.00 -3.97 -9.56
C SER A 62 7.93 -3.10 -10.41
N THR A 63 8.42 -1.98 -9.85
CA THR A 63 9.39 -1.11 -10.54
C THR A 63 10.85 -1.54 -10.35
N THR A 64 11.14 -2.39 -9.36
CA THR A 64 12.48 -2.88 -9.07
C THR A 64 12.97 -3.82 -10.17
N LYS A 65 14.21 -3.66 -10.63
CA LYS A 65 14.86 -4.69 -11.45
C LYS A 65 15.22 -5.87 -10.55
N PRO A 66 14.89 -7.12 -10.90
CA PRO A 66 14.55 -7.63 -12.25
C PRO A 66 13.05 -7.73 -12.61
N VAL A 67 12.13 -7.31 -11.74
CA VAL A 67 10.67 -7.41 -11.98
C VAL A 67 10.20 -6.48 -13.10
N SER A 68 10.62 -5.21 -13.08
CA SER A 68 10.27 -4.25 -14.14
C SER A 68 10.82 -4.60 -15.52
N ALA A 69 11.83 -5.47 -15.59
CA ALA A 69 12.37 -6.00 -16.84
C ALA A 69 11.60 -7.22 -17.37
N GLY A 70 10.52 -7.64 -16.69
CA GLY A 70 9.72 -8.82 -17.04
C GLY A 70 10.45 -10.15 -16.82
N ARG A 71 11.65 -10.14 -16.22
CA ARG A 71 12.44 -11.35 -15.99
C ARG A 71 11.91 -12.13 -14.80
N TRP A 72 11.54 -11.43 -13.74
CA TRP A 72 11.01 -12.01 -12.50
C TRP A 72 9.60 -11.50 -12.21
N VAL A 73 8.85 -12.27 -11.45
CA VAL A 73 7.50 -11.97 -10.97
C VAL A 73 7.51 -11.87 -9.44
N ILE A 74 6.51 -11.19 -8.88
CA ILE A 74 6.24 -11.17 -7.44
C ILE A 74 5.43 -12.44 -7.13
N HIS A 75 6.02 -13.36 -6.36
CA HIS A 75 5.36 -14.60 -5.95
C HIS A 75 4.51 -14.39 -4.70
N GLU A 76 5.05 -13.65 -3.74
CA GLU A 76 4.40 -13.36 -2.47
C GLU A 76 4.69 -11.93 -2.07
N LEU A 77 3.70 -11.29 -1.44
CA LEU A 77 3.85 -9.99 -0.83
C LEU A 77 2.96 -9.92 0.40
N TYR A 78 3.53 -9.49 1.52
CA TYR A 78 2.77 -9.23 2.72
C TYR A 78 3.42 -8.09 3.51
N CYS A 79 2.59 -7.35 4.24
CA CYS A 79 3.04 -6.32 5.16
C CYS A 79 2.57 -6.64 6.58
N VAL A 80 3.37 -6.27 7.57
CA VAL A 80 3.01 -6.34 8.99
C VAL A 80 3.16 -4.97 9.63
N PRO A 81 2.25 -4.54 10.52
CA PRO A 81 2.40 -3.28 11.23
C PRO A 81 3.67 -3.33 12.09
N ARG A 82 4.46 -2.26 12.06
CA ARG A 82 5.53 -2.02 13.03
C ARG A 82 4.93 -1.31 14.23
N ALA A 83 5.06 -1.92 15.40
CA ALA A 83 4.66 -1.35 16.68
C ALA A 83 5.68 -0.32 17.17
#